data_AF-K0MGW6-F1
#
_entry.id   AF-K0MGW6-F1
#
_cell.length_a   1.000
_cell.length_b   1.000
_cell.length_c   1.000
_cell.angle_alpha   90.00
_cell.angle_beta   90.00
_cell.angle_gamma   90.00
#
_symmetry.space_group_name_H-M   'P 1'
#
loop_
_entity.id
_entity.type
_entity.pdbx_description
1 polymer ?
#
loop_
_entity_poly.entity_id
_entity_poly.type
_entity_poly.pdbx_seq_one_letter_code
_entity_poly.pdbx_strand_id
1 'polypeptide(L)'
;MTESARPTPATILLYTEEQRGNQWVESIVVGMLSDISGADKLVVIKDPHSGIKFVYRVEHDCNNLDAAAITELDETHFDGKRTTAINGMNYRMGNPDSAMKLLRAKPRWIQDKGAVLSVLLRNAAARSTSFVSRRIDRERLTRVPADVPVERLPQP
;
A
#
# COMPACT_ATOMS: atom_id res chain seq x y z
N MET A 1 -10.35 -12.53 33.27
CA MET A 1 -9.78 -12.82 31.93
C MET A 1 -9.78 -11.51 31.18
N THR A 2 -8.62 -10.85 31.07
CA THR A 2 -8.48 -9.59 30.32
C THR A 2 -8.38 -9.94 28.85
N GLU A 3 -9.48 -9.75 28.12
CA GLU A 3 -9.49 -9.73 26.67
C GLU A 3 -8.57 -8.57 26.25
N SER A 4 -7.32 -8.90 25.90
CA SER A 4 -6.40 -7.92 25.33
C SER A 4 -7.02 -7.43 24.03
N ALA A 5 -7.62 -6.24 24.06
CA ALA A 5 -8.12 -5.55 22.88
C ALA A 5 -7.01 -5.60 21.82
N ARG A 6 -7.27 -6.31 20.72
CA ARG A 6 -6.34 -6.29 19.60
C ARG A 6 -6.23 -4.82 19.17
N PRO A 7 -5.02 -4.25 19.10
CA PRO A 7 -4.87 -2.87 18.68
C PRO A 7 -5.52 -2.70 17.32
N THR A 8 -6.37 -1.68 17.17
CA THR A 8 -7.03 -1.37 15.90
C THR A 8 -5.95 -1.19 14.84
N PRO A 9 -6.01 -1.93 13.72
CA PRO A 9 -5.01 -1.81 12.67
C PRO A 9 -4.98 -0.37 12.14
N ALA A 10 -3.79 0.13 11.79
CA ALA A 10 -3.66 1.44 11.17
C ALA A 10 -4.34 1.43 9.79
N THR A 11 -5.14 2.45 9.48
CA THR A 11 -5.87 2.54 8.21
C THR A 11 -5.64 3.89 7.52
N ILE A 12 -5.83 3.89 6.21
CA ILE A 12 -5.92 5.10 5.38
C ILE A 12 -7.10 4.97 4.40
N LEU A 13 -7.49 6.07 3.79
CA LEU A 13 -8.44 6.08 2.68
C LEU A 13 -7.67 6.10 1.36
N LEU A 14 -7.84 5.03 0.58
CA LEU A 14 -7.37 4.96 -0.79
C LEU A 14 -8.51 5.32 -1.74
N TYR A 15 -8.32 6.36 -2.53
CA TYR A 15 -9.21 6.61 -3.65
C TYR A 15 -8.89 5.61 -4.76
N THR A 16 -9.90 4.83 -5.13
CA THR A 16 -9.78 3.79 -6.16
C THR A 16 -10.76 4.09 -7.31
N GLU A 17 -10.29 3.86 -8.54
CA GLU A 17 -11.08 3.99 -9.76
C GLU A 17 -11.55 2.61 -10.24
N GLU A 18 -12.51 2.05 -9.49
CA GLU A 18 -13.02 0.69 -9.69
C GLU A 18 -14.18 0.62 -10.69
N GLN A 19 -14.46 -0.58 -11.21
CA GLN A 19 -15.63 -0.80 -12.08
C GLN A 19 -16.96 -0.51 -11.38
N ARG A 20 -17.00 -0.63 -10.04
CA ARG A 20 -18.18 -0.34 -9.21
C ARG A 20 -18.42 1.15 -8.98
N GLY A 21 -17.53 2.00 -9.51
CA GLY A 21 -17.55 3.45 -9.31
C GLY A 21 -16.34 3.92 -8.51
N ASN A 22 -16.04 5.20 -8.66
CA ASN A 22 -14.94 5.84 -7.98
C ASN A 22 -15.30 6.09 -6.52
N GLN A 23 -14.49 5.61 -5.58
CA GLN A 23 -14.77 5.70 -4.15
C GLN A 23 -13.51 5.79 -3.30
N TRP A 24 -13.66 6.29 -2.09
CA TRP A 24 -12.66 6.16 -1.04
C TRP A 24 -12.85 4.83 -0.33
N VAL A 25 -11.83 3.99 -0.31
CA VAL A 25 -11.84 2.70 0.37
C VAL A 25 -10.90 2.75 1.57
N GLU A 26 -11.44 2.51 2.76
CA GLU A 26 -10.62 2.33 3.95
C GLU A 26 -9.78 1.05 3.84
N SER A 27 -8.47 1.20 3.85
CA SER A 27 -7.50 0.15 3.59
C SER A 27 -6.50 0.03 4.74
N ILE A 28 -6.07 -1.20 5.01
CA ILE A 28 -5.21 -1.51 6.15
C ILE A 28 -3.75 -1.24 5.78
N VAL A 29 -3.07 -0.42 6.58
CA VAL A 29 -1.63 -0.20 6.50
C VAL A 29 -0.91 -1.33 7.22
N VAL A 30 -0.30 -2.23 6.46
CA VAL A 30 0.38 -3.42 6.99
C VAL A 30 1.77 -3.06 7.53
N GLY A 31 2.48 -2.16 6.86
CA GLY A 31 3.84 -1.80 7.23
C GLY A 31 4.58 -1.13 6.09
N MET A 32 5.91 -1.15 6.15
CA MET A 32 6.75 -0.57 5.11
C MET A 32 7.95 -1.45 4.79
N LEU A 33 8.51 -1.26 3.59
CA LEU A 33 9.79 -1.82 3.18
C LEU A 33 10.77 -0.67 2.99
N SER A 34 11.92 -0.74 3.63
CA SER A 34 13.04 0.19 3.41
C SER A 34 14.23 -0.60 2.93
N ASP A 35 14.85 -0.18 1.83
CA ASP A 35 16.15 -0.74 1.48
C ASP A 35 17.19 -0.38 2.56
N ILE A 36 18.31 -1.09 2.59
CA ILE A 36 19.36 -0.91 3.61
C ILE A 36 19.95 0.51 3.56
N SER A 37 20.04 1.12 2.38
CA SER A 37 20.54 2.50 2.25
C SER A 37 19.55 3.55 2.74
N GLY A 38 18.27 3.19 2.85
CA GLY A 38 17.18 4.10 3.17
C GLY A 38 16.74 5.01 2.02
N ALA A 39 17.30 4.81 0.82
CA ALA A 39 16.99 5.56 -0.39
C ALA A 39 15.64 5.16 -0.99
N ASP A 40 15.20 3.92 -0.82
CA ASP A 40 13.92 3.41 -1.30
C ASP A 40 13.04 3.00 -0.12
N LYS A 41 11.91 3.70 0.03
CA LYS A 41 10.93 3.46 1.08
C LYS A 41 9.58 3.26 0.44
N LEU A 42 8.98 2.11 0.72
CA LEU A 42 7.74 1.65 0.15
C LEU A 42 6.75 1.37 1.26
N VAL A 43 5.48 1.67 1.04
CA VAL A 43 4.41 1.33 1.98
C VAL A 43 3.68 0.07 1.52
N VAL A 44 3.28 -0.78 2.46
CA VAL A 44 2.49 -1.99 2.18
C VAL A 44 1.09 -1.76 2.70
N ILE A 45 0.11 -1.81 1.79
CA ILE A 45 -1.31 -1.61 2.10
C ILE A 45 -2.10 -2.80 1.58
N LYS A 46 -2.97 -3.31 2.44
CA LYS A 46 -3.88 -4.42 2.12
C LYS A 46 -5.21 -3.86 1.65
N ASP A 47 -5.59 -4.27 0.45
CA ASP A 47 -6.91 -4.03 -0.10
C ASP A 47 -7.95 -4.87 0.68
N PRO A 48 -9.04 -4.25 1.18
CA PRO A 48 -10.00 -4.95 2.03
C PRO A 48 -10.88 -5.96 1.28
N HIS A 49 -11.06 -5.79 -0.02
CA HIS A 49 -11.97 -6.61 -0.84
C HIS A 49 -11.31 -7.90 -1.31
N SER A 50 -10.11 -7.76 -1.84
CA SER A 50 -9.33 -8.86 -2.41
C SER A 50 -8.37 -9.50 -1.39
N GLY A 51 -8.05 -8.79 -0.31
CA GLY A 51 -7.00 -9.17 0.62
C GLY A 51 -5.58 -9.02 0.06
N ILE A 52 -5.42 -8.53 -1.17
CA ILE A 52 -4.13 -8.35 -1.84
C ILE A 52 -3.33 -7.28 -1.09
N LYS A 53 -2.05 -7.59 -0.81
CA LYS A 53 -1.09 -6.65 -0.22
C LYS A 53 -0.27 -6.01 -1.31
N PHE A 54 -0.64 -4.77 -1.66
CA PHE A 54 0.11 -3.97 -2.61
C PHE A 54 1.25 -3.25 -1.91
N VAL A 55 2.40 -3.20 -2.58
CA VAL A 55 3.56 -2.41 -2.19
C VAL A 55 3.56 -1.15 -3.05
N TYR A 56 3.53 0.03 -2.44
CA TYR A 56 3.44 1.31 -3.13
C TYR A 56 4.67 2.17 -2.91
N ARG A 57 5.06 2.90 -3.97
CA ARG A 57 5.90 4.10 -3.87
C ARG A 57 5.03 5.28 -3.51
N VAL A 58 5.53 6.13 -2.62
CA VAL A 58 4.79 7.28 -2.10
C VAL A 58 5.19 8.54 -2.87
N GLU A 59 4.23 9.16 -3.56
CA GLU A 59 4.40 10.47 -4.18
C GLU A 59 3.71 11.55 -3.35
N HIS A 60 4.51 12.31 -2.60
CA HIS A 60 3.99 13.25 -1.60
C HIS A 60 3.36 14.49 -2.21
N ASP A 61 3.83 14.93 -3.37
CA ASP A 61 3.46 16.21 -3.96
C ASP A 61 2.03 16.19 -4.50
N CYS A 62 1.57 15.03 -5.01
CA CYS A 62 0.22 14.83 -5.52
C CYS A 62 -0.60 13.81 -4.72
N ASN A 63 -0.12 13.39 -3.54
CA ASN A 63 -0.74 12.37 -2.69
C ASN A 63 -1.08 11.08 -3.44
N ASN A 64 -0.23 10.65 -4.38
CA ASN A 64 -0.42 9.41 -5.12
C ASN A 64 0.39 8.27 -4.51
N LEU A 65 -0.15 7.07 -4.62
CA LEU A 65 0.51 5.82 -4.33
C LEU A 65 0.63 5.01 -5.62
N ASP A 66 1.88 4.84 -6.06
CA ASP A 66 2.22 4.10 -7.27
C ASP A 66 2.51 2.65 -6.92
N ALA A 67 1.63 1.73 -7.31
CA ALA A 67 1.86 0.31 -7.05
C ALA A 67 3.16 -0.15 -7.72
N ALA A 68 4.01 -0.79 -6.92
CA ALA A 68 5.33 -1.27 -7.31
C ALA A 68 5.41 -2.80 -7.31
N ALA A 69 4.63 -3.48 -6.46
CA ALA A 69 4.55 -4.94 -6.43
C ALA A 69 3.29 -5.41 -5.68
N ILE A 70 3.02 -6.70 -5.75
CA ILE A 70 2.19 -7.44 -4.79
C ILE A 70 3.11 -8.30 -3.95
N THR A 71 2.83 -8.42 -2.65
CA THR A 71 3.62 -9.24 -1.74
C THR A 71 2.75 -10.26 -1.00
N GLU A 72 3.26 -11.48 -0.84
CA GLU A 72 2.61 -12.53 -0.04
C GLU A 72 3.13 -12.55 1.41
N LEU A 73 4.08 -11.68 1.78
CA LEU A 73 4.69 -11.65 3.11
C LEU A 73 3.64 -11.55 4.22
N ASP A 74 3.76 -12.40 5.25
CA ASP A 74 2.88 -12.39 6.41
C ASP A 74 2.87 -11.01 7.09
N GLU A 75 1.68 -10.53 7.44
CA GLU A 75 1.49 -9.22 8.09
C GLU A 75 2.22 -9.15 9.44
N THR A 76 2.31 -10.27 10.15
CA THR A 76 3.03 -10.38 11.44
C THR A 76 4.55 -10.19 11.30
N HIS A 77 5.09 -10.27 10.09
CA HIS A 77 6.51 -10.04 9.83
C HIS A 77 6.87 -8.55 9.75
N PHE A 78 5.88 -7.65 9.64
CA PHE A 78 6.08 -6.21 9.68
C PHE A 78 6.20 -5.72 11.13
N ASP A 79 7.23 -6.21 11.82
CA ASP A 79 7.51 -5.98 13.25
C ASP A 79 8.66 -4.99 13.51
N GLY A 80 9.32 -4.50 12.45
CA GLY A 80 10.47 -3.61 12.54
C GLY A 80 11.82 -4.32 12.69
N LYS A 81 11.84 -5.66 12.83
CA LYS A 81 13.03 -6.45 13.15
C LYS A 81 13.48 -7.34 12.01
N ARG A 82 12.54 -7.78 11.17
CA ARG A 82 12.81 -8.72 10.06
C ARG A 82 13.28 -8.02 8.80
N THR A 83 13.90 -8.80 7.93
CA THR A 83 14.28 -8.40 6.57
C THR A 83 13.72 -9.39 5.56
N THR A 84 13.60 -8.96 4.32
CA THR A 84 13.16 -9.77 3.18
C THR A 84 14.00 -9.43 1.95
N ALA A 85 14.13 -10.36 1.02
CA ALA A 85 14.82 -10.14 -0.24
C ALA A 85 13.81 -10.06 -1.38
N ILE A 86 13.85 -8.99 -2.16
CA ILE A 86 13.02 -8.80 -3.36
C ILE A 86 13.93 -8.35 -4.50
N ASN A 87 13.86 -9.02 -5.65
CA ASN A 87 14.74 -8.76 -6.81
C ASN A 87 16.25 -8.74 -6.45
N GLY A 88 16.69 -9.58 -5.51
CA GLY A 88 18.10 -9.64 -5.07
C GLY A 88 18.54 -8.50 -4.14
N MET A 89 17.64 -7.58 -3.77
CA MET A 89 17.91 -6.52 -2.79
C MET A 89 17.25 -6.83 -1.45
N ASN A 90 17.94 -6.52 -0.36
CA ASN A 90 17.45 -6.70 0.99
C ASN A 90 16.67 -5.47 1.48
N TYR A 91 15.50 -5.71 2.02
CA TYR A 91 14.61 -4.71 2.59
C TYR A 91 14.33 -5.01 4.06
N ARG A 92 14.42 -3.98 4.91
CA ARG A 92 13.93 -4.03 6.29
C ARG A 92 12.42 -3.85 6.30
N MET A 93 11.74 -4.70 7.08
CA MET A 93 10.30 -4.70 7.24
C MET A 93 9.91 -3.84 8.44
N GLY A 94 9.46 -2.61 8.18
CA GLY A 94 8.98 -1.67 9.20
C GLY A 94 7.51 -1.92 9.57
N ASN A 95 7.17 -1.60 10.81
CA ASN A 95 5.82 -1.77 11.35
C ASN A 95 4.81 -0.73 10.81
N PRO A 96 3.49 -0.89 11.07
CA PRO A 96 2.47 0.08 10.65
C PRO A 96 2.76 1.52 11.07
N ASP A 97 3.31 1.74 12.27
CA ASP A 97 3.66 3.11 12.72
C ASP A 97 4.74 3.75 11.85
N SER A 98 5.74 2.98 11.43
CA SER A 98 6.81 3.45 10.54
C SER A 98 6.25 3.79 9.16
N ALA A 99 5.29 2.99 8.68
CA ALA A 99 4.57 3.27 7.45
C ALA A 99 3.72 4.54 7.55
N MET A 100 2.99 4.75 8.65
CA MET A 100 2.23 5.97 8.88
C MET A 100 3.12 7.22 8.95
N LYS A 101 4.33 7.10 9.52
CA LYS A 101 5.34 8.17 9.46
C LYS A 101 5.79 8.45 8.03
N LEU A 102 6.02 7.42 7.22
CA LEU A 102 6.34 7.59 5.79
C LEU A 102 5.20 8.32 5.08
N LEU A 103 3.94 7.99 5.37
CA LEU A 103 2.76 8.68 4.85
C LEU A 103 2.52 10.07 5.47
N ARG A 104 3.40 10.55 6.35
CA ARG A 104 3.28 11.84 7.07
C ARG A 104 1.92 11.98 7.80
N ALA A 105 1.38 10.86 8.28
CA ALA A 105 0.04 10.76 8.87
C ALA A 105 -1.10 11.31 7.99
N LYS A 106 -0.89 11.45 6.67
CA LYS A 106 -1.94 11.88 5.74
C LYS A 106 -2.98 10.76 5.64
N PRO A 107 -4.27 11.05 5.86
CA PRO A 107 -5.31 10.02 5.91
C PRO A 107 -5.85 9.62 4.54
N ARG A 108 -5.56 10.38 3.48
CA ARG A 108 -6.15 10.23 2.14
C ARG A 108 -5.08 10.19 1.07
N TRP A 109 -5.16 9.17 0.22
CA TRP A 109 -4.21 8.89 -0.83
C TRP A 109 -4.91 8.42 -2.10
N ILE A 110 -4.37 8.78 -3.26
CA ILE A 110 -4.87 8.39 -4.57
C ILE A 110 -4.12 7.14 -5.01
N GLN A 111 -4.84 6.07 -5.32
CA GLN A 111 -4.24 4.87 -5.89
C GLN A 111 -4.05 5.06 -7.41
N ASP A 112 -2.81 4.99 -7.90
CA ASP A 112 -2.57 5.12 -9.34
C ASP A 112 -3.06 3.86 -10.09
N LYS A 113 -4.18 3.98 -10.80
CA LYS A 113 -4.83 2.89 -11.54
C LYS A 113 -3.91 2.15 -12.51
N GLY A 114 -3.08 2.89 -13.25
CA GLY A 114 -2.17 2.32 -14.25
C GLY A 114 -1.04 1.53 -13.60
N ALA A 115 -0.49 2.02 -12.49
CA ALA A 115 0.48 1.30 -11.69
C ALA A 115 -0.11 0.01 -11.12
N VAL A 116 -1.33 0.05 -10.57
CA VAL A 116 -2.03 -1.14 -10.04
C VAL A 116 -2.24 -2.17 -11.14
N LEU A 117 -2.78 -1.76 -12.30
CA LEU A 117 -3.01 -2.67 -13.43
C LEU A 117 -1.71 -3.30 -13.92
N SER A 118 -0.63 -2.51 -14.03
CA SER A 118 0.70 -3.00 -14.41
C SER A 118 1.23 -4.07 -13.45
N VAL A 119 1.08 -3.84 -12.14
CA VAL A 119 1.47 -4.80 -11.10
C VAL A 119 0.63 -6.09 -11.19
N LEU A 120 -0.69 -5.97 -11.35
CA LEU A 120 -1.58 -7.13 -11.48
C LEU A 120 -1.23 -7.98 -12.71
N LEU A 121 -1.04 -7.34 -13.87
CA LEU A 121 -0.64 -8.02 -15.10
C LEU A 121 0.72 -8.73 -14.96
N ARG A 122 1.70 -8.06 -14.34
CA ARG A 122 3.01 -8.66 -14.11
C ARG A 122 2.94 -9.82 -13.12
N ASN A 123 2.18 -9.70 -12.04
CA ASN A 123 2.03 -10.76 -11.06
C ASN A 123 1.35 -12.01 -11.67
N ALA A 124 0.31 -11.81 -12.49
CA ALA A 124 -0.34 -12.89 -13.24
C ALA A 124 0.63 -13.62 -14.19
N ALA A 125 1.58 -12.90 -14.80
CA ALA A 125 2.57 -13.49 -15.69
C ALA A 125 3.74 -14.19 -14.96
N ALA A 126 4.22 -13.65 -13.84
CA ALA A 126 5.48 -14.05 -13.22
C ALA A 126 5.33 -14.95 -11.96
N ARG A 127 4.12 -15.08 -11.39
CA ARG A 127 3.80 -15.89 -10.18
C ARG A 127 4.76 -15.69 -8.99
N SER A 128 5.44 -14.56 -8.92
CA SER A 128 6.44 -14.24 -7.89
C SER A 128 6.49 -12.74 -7.64
N THR A 129 6.79 -12.35 -6.39
CA THR A 129 6.95 -10.95 -6.00
C THR A 129 8.15 -10.35 -6.72
N SER A 130 7.90 -9.41 -7.63
CA SER A 130 8.94 -8.63 -8.27
C SER A 130 8.48 -7.19 -8.50
N PHE A 131 9.38 -6.24 -8.31
CA PHE A 131 9.04 -4.84 -8.54
C PHE A 131 8.84 -4.55 -10.03
N VAL A 132 7.71 -3.94 -10.40
CA VAL A 132 7.55 -3.25 -11.68
C VAL A 132 8.56 -2.09 -11.77
N SER A 133 9.06 -1.87 -12.99
CA SER A 133 10.01 -0.81 -13.31
C SER A 133 9.50 0.56 -12.84
N ARG A 134 10.42 1.52 -12.68
CA ARG A 134 10.09 2.86 -12.17
C ARG A 134 9.11 3.57 -13.11
N ARG A 135 8.15 4.22 -12.45
CA ARG A 135 7.18 5.24 -12.87
C ARG A 135 6.71 5.18 -14.33
N ILE A 136 5.45 4.79 -14.52
CA ILE A 136 4.76 4.95 -15.80
C ILE A 136 4.47 6.45 -15.98
N ASP A 137 4.99 7.03 -17.07
CA ASP A 137 4.71 8.41 -17.45
C ASP A 137 3.36 8.46 -18.18
N ARG A 138 2.40 9.14 -17.56
CA ARG A 138 1.01 9.26 -18.03
C ARG A 138 0.31 10.37 -17.26
N GLU A 139 -0.84 10.82 -17.76
CA GLU A 139 -1.73 11.68 -16.99
C GLU A 139 -2.26 10.95 -15.75
N ARG A 140 -2.23 11.63 -14.61
CA ARG A 140 -2.58 11.08 -13.30
C ARG A 140 -3.62 11.95 -12.64
N LEU A 141 -4.49 11.30 -11.88
CA LEU A 141 -5.39 12.02 -11.02
C LEU A 141 -4.61 12.66 -9.87
N THR A 142 -4.68 13.97 -9.78
CA THR A 142 -4.02 14.75 -8.71
C THR A 142 -5.02 15.33 -7.71
N ARG A 143 -6.32 15.27 -8.05
CA ARG A 143 -7.43 15.78 -7.23
C ARG A 143 -8.60 14.83 -7.30
N VAL A 144 -9.15 14.50 -6.14
CA VAL A 144 -10.35 13.67 -6.01
C VAL A 144 -11.57 14.60 -5.87
N PRO A 145 -12.69 14.32 -6.56
CA PRO A 145 -13.93 15.07 -6.38
C PRO A 145 -14.43 15.05 -4.92
N ALA A 146 -15.14 16.09 -4.49
CA ALA A 146 -15.53 16.26 -3.09
C ALA A 146 -16.54 15.21 -2.60
N ASP A 147 -17.50 14.83 -3.46
CA ASP A 147 -18.66 14.00 -3.10
C ASP A 147 -18.43 12.51 -3.32
N VAL A 148 -17.16 12.10 -3.38
CA VAL A 148 -16.81 10.70 -3.57
C VAL A 148 -17.22 9.90 -2.32
N PRO A 149 -18.01 8.83 -2.47
CA PRO A 149 -18.47 8.03 -1.35
C PRO A 149 -17.31 7.37 -0.62
N VAL A 150 -17.53 7.07 0.65
CA VAL A 150 -16.52 6.50 1.52
C VAL A 150 -16.97 5.15 2.03
N GLU A 151 -16.23 4.11 1.67
CA GLU A 151 -16.37 2.75 2.13
C GLU A 151 -15.44 2.53 3.33
N ARG A 152 -16.03 2.09 4.45
CA ARG A 152 -15.33 1.83 5.71
C ARG A 152 -15.14 0.34 5.92
N LEU A 153 -14.08 -0.04 6.63
CA LEU A 153 -13.92 -1.42 7.08
C LEU A 153 -15.05 -1.79 8.04
N PRO A 154 -15.52 -3.06 8.06
CA PRO A 154 -16.40 -3.54 9.11
C PRO A 154 -15.71 -3.31 10.46
N GLN A 155 -16.37 -2.60 11.37
CA GLN A 155 -15.87 -2.48 12.74
C GLN A 155 -16.07 -3.82 13.46
N PRO A 156 -15.07 -4.28 14.24
CA PRO A 156 -15.19 -5.49 15.05
C PRO A 156 -16.24 -5.35 16.17
#